data_AF-A0A430QT07-F1
#
_entry.id   AF-A0A430QT07-F1
#
_cell.length_a   1.000
_cell.length_b   1.000
_cell.length_c   1.000
_cell.angle_alpha   90.00
_cell.angle_beta   90.00
_cell.angle_gamma   90.00
#
_symmetry.space_group_name_H-M   'P 1'
#
loop_
_entity.id
_entity.type
_entity.pdbx_description
1 polymer ?
#
loop_
_entity_poly.entity_id
_entity_poly.type
_entity_poly.pdbx_seq_one_letter_code
_entity_poly.pdbx_strand_id
1 'polypeptide(L)'
;MLTILVHRIPKFTQTVFTFETKFSNWINGSLIGILSLSDENSSLASCESVQFNIVPGSNYLPVAIDGTTGILKVIESDYETMKNNHTITFQVTVRNANTSLNISDDATVNIFNW
;
A
#
# COMPACT_ATOMS: atom_id res chain seq x y z
N MET A 1 29.12 -16.29 12.12
CA MET A 1 27.96 -15.42 12.37
C MET A 1 26.73 -16.17 11.87
N LEU A 2 25.88 -16.66 12.77
CA LEU A 2 24.67 -17.39 12.40
C LEU A 2 23.59 -16.33 12.10
N THR A 3 23.34 -16.04 10.83
CA THR A 3 22.20 -15.22 10.44
C THR A 3 20.96 -16.09 10.61
N ILE A 4 20.28 -15.98 11.75
CA ILE A 4 18.95 -16.56 11.92
C ILE A 4 18.04 -15.79 10.97
N LEU A 5 17.68 -16.40 9.83
CA LEU A 5 16.56 -15.91 9.04
C LEU A 5 15.31 -16.07 9.90
N VAL A 6 14.91 -14.97 10.54
CA VAL A 6 13.63 -14.95 11.25
C VAL A 6 12.57 -14.90 10.16
N HIS A 7 11.89 -16.02 9.93
CA HIS A 7 10.74 -16.09 9.03
C HIS A 7 9.65 -15.14 9.55
N ARG A 8 9.59 -13.92 9.01
CA ARG A 8 8.58 -12.93 9.37
C ARG A 8 7.64 -12.75 8.19
N ILE A 9 6.36 -12.92 8.47
CA ILE A 9 5.30 -12.53 7.54
C ILE A 9 5.41 -11.02 7.34
N PRO A 10 5.54 -10.52 6.09
CA PRO A 10 5.67 -9.09 5.85
C PRO A 10 4.40 -8.38 6.31
N LYS A 11 4.60 -7.23 6.92
CA LYS A 11 3.56 -6.31 7.40
C LYS A 11 3.90 -4.91 6.93
N PHE A 12 2.94 -4.00 6.93
CA PHE A 12 3.27 -2.62 6.64
C PHE A 12 4.32 -2.10 7.63
N THR A 13 5.28 -1.32 7.13
CA THR A 13 6.28 -0.68 8.00
C THR A 13 5.64 0.33 8.94
N GLN A 14 4.47 0.85 8.58
CA GLN A 14 3.71 1.84 9.32
C GLN A 14 2.22 1.49 9.26
N THR A 15 1.50 1.80 10.33
CA THR A 15 0.03 1.69 10.35
C THR A 15 -0.66 2.89 9.70
N VAL A 16 0.07 4.01 9.58
CA VAL A 16 -0.37 5.23 8.91
C VAL A 16 0.75 5.75 8.01
N PHE A 17 0.48 5.91 6.72
CA PHE A 17 1.34 6.59 5.77
C PHE A 17 0.76 7.97 5.47
N THR A 18 1.60 8.98 5.37
CA THR A 18 1.19 10.34 5.04
C THR A 18 1.96 10.83 3.82
N PHE A 19 1.24 11.34 2.83
CA PHE A 19 1.80 11.96 1.64
C PHE A 19 1.28 13.38 1.49
N GLU A 20 2.17 14.33 1.25
CA GLU A 20 1.82 15.70 0.90
C GLU A 20 2.10 15.91 -0.57
N THR A 21 1.08 16.26 -1.35
CA THR A 21 1.21 16.52 -2.78
C THR A 21 0.25 17.61 -3.24
N LYS A 22 0.63 18.37 -4.26
CA LYS A 22 -0.19 19.45 -4.78
C LYS A 22 -1.21 18.88 -5.76
N PHE A 23 -2.48 18.81 -5.36
CA PHE A 23 -3.52 18.17 -6.16
C PHE A 23 -3.74 18.82 -7.53
N SER A 24 -3.47 20.12 -7.67
CA SER A 24 -3.54 20.80 -8.97
C SER A 24 -2.52 20.29 -10.00
N ASN A 25 -1.50 19.53 -9.55
CA ASN A 25 -0.45 18.98 -10.40
C ASN A 25 -0.64 17.46 -10.65
N TRP A 26 -1.74 16.89 -10.15
CA TRP A 26 -2.02 15.48 -10.35
C TRP A 26 -2.40 15.20 -11.79
N ILE A 27 -1.73 14.22 -12.38
CA ILE A 27 -1.92 13.73 -13.74
C ILE A 27 -2.12 12.23 -13.62
N ASN A 28 -2.98 11.64 -14.45
CA ASN A 28 -3.16 10.19 -14.46
C ASN A 28 -1.80 9.47 -14.61
N GLY A 29 -1.53 8.53 -13.71
CA GLY A 29 -0.27 7.79 -13.61
C GLY A 29 0.80 8.42 -12.72
N SER A 30 0.61 9.65 -12.24
CA SER A 30 1.56 10.32 -11.33
C SER A 30 1.78 9.50 -10.07
N LEU A 31 3.05 9.36 -9.67
CA LEU A 31 3.46 8.69 -8.44
C LEU A 31 3.08 9.54 -7.23
N ILE A 32 2.40 8.93 -6.26
CA ILE A 32 2.12 9.54 -4.94
C ILE A 32 3.15 9.04 -3.92
N GLY A 33 3.43 7.74 -3.93
CA GLY A 33 4.32 7.10 -2.97
C GLY A 33 4.29 5.58 -3.05
N ILE A 34 4.84 4.92 -2.03
CA ILE A 34 4.94 3.46 -1.94
C ILE A 34 4.57 3.04 -0.53
N LEU A 35 3.75 1.98 -0.41
CA LEU A 35 3.45 1.35 0.87
C LEU A 35 4.45 0.22 1.16
N SER A 36 5.52 0.53 1.88
CA SER A 36 6.60 -0.43 2.16
C SER A 36 6.21 -1.47 3.22
N LEU A 37 6.80 -2.66 3.09
CA LEU A 37 6.67 -3.75 4.07
C LEU A 37 7.96 -3.94 4.87
N SER A 38 7.86 -4.38 6.12
CA SER A 38 8.98 -4.52 7.06
C SER A 38 10.05 -5.53 6.64
N ASP A 39 9.74 -6.41 5.70
CA ASP A 39 10.65 -7.48 5.25
C ASP A 39 10.29 -7.96 3.83
N GLU A 40 10.32 -7.04 2.86
CA GLU A 40 10.00 -7.34 1.46
C GLU A 40 10.87 -8.49 0.88
N ASN A 41 12.11 -8.63 1.35
CA ASN A 41 13.07 -9.59 0.81
C ASN A 41 13.01 -10.98 1.47
N SER A 42 12.75 -11.10 2.78
CA SER A 42 12.57 -12.44 3.39
C SER A 42 11.22 -13.06 3.06
N SER A 43 10.24 -12.22 2.70
CA SER A 43 8.90 -12.67 2.33
C SER A 43 8.88 -13.52 1.06
N LEU A 44 9.70 -13.22 0.05
CA LEU A 44 9.79 -14.02 -1.18
C LEU A 44 10.28 -15.46 -0.92
N ALA A 45 11.07 -15.68 0.13
CA ALA A 45 11.59 -17.00 0.46
C ALA A 45 10.57 -17.89 1.22
N SER A 46 9.51 -17.31 1.80
CA SER A 46 8.58 -18.01 2.70
C SER A 46 7.09 -17.83 2.38
N CYS A 47 6.76 -16.81 1.59
CA CYS A 47 5.41 -16.49 1.15
C CYS A 47 5.28 -16.85 -0.33
N GLU A 48 4.19 -17.52 -0.68
CA GLU A 48 3.87 -17.84 -2.07
C GLU A 48 3.48 -16.56 -2.84
N SER A 49 2.78 -15.64 -2.18
CA SER A 49 2.39 -14.36 -2.77
C SER A 49 2.15 -13.29 -1.70
N VAL A 50 2.42 -12.04 -2.07
CA VAL A 50 2.03 -10.83 -1.33
C VAL A 50 1.21 -9.96 -2.27
N GLN A 51 0.06 -9.49 -1.82
CA GLN A 51 -0.85 -8.66 -2.61
C GLN A 51 -1.30 -7.43 -1.83
N PHE A 52 -1.18 -6.25 -2.44
CA PHE A 52 -1.75 -5.02 -1.93
C PHE A 52 -3.14 -4.78 -2.50
N ASN A 53 -4.07 -4.39 -1.64
CA ASN A 53 -5.46 -4.16 -1.98
C ASN A 53 -5.98 -2.89 -1.29
N ILE A 54 -6.93 -2.20 -1.92
CA ILE A 54 -7.75 -1.19 -1.23
C ILE A 54 -8.85 -1.95 -0.49
N VAL A 55 -9.08 -1.63 0.79
CA VAL A 55 -10.13 -2.28 1.57
C VAL A 55 -11.51 -1.89 1.01
N PRO A 56 -12.41 -2.85 0.71
CA PRO A 56 -13.75 -2.56 0.22
C PRO A 56 -14.51 -1.61 1.14
N GLY A 57 -15.19 -0.61 0.58
CA GLY A 57 -15.91 0.41 1.34
C GLY A 57 -15.04 1.54 1.89
N SER A 58 -13.71 1.47 1.73
CA SER A 58 -12.88 2.68 1.80
C SER A 58 -13.32 3.63 0.71
N ASN A 59 -13.25 4.94 0.97
CA ASN A 59 -13.48 5.94 -0.06
C ASN A 59 -12.54 5.65 -1.23
N TYR A 60 -13.10 5.13 -2.33
CA TYR A 60 -12.39 4.98 -3.58
C TYR A 60 -12.13 6.39 -4.09
N LEU A 61 -10.91 6.82 -3.89
CA LEU A 61 -10.41 8.12 -4.29
C LEU A 61 -9.75 7.96 -5.66
N PRO A 62 -9.30 9.07 -6.28
CA PRO A 62 -8.66 9.02 -7.59
C PRO A 62 -7.22 8.45 -7.54
N VAL A 63 -7.05 7.39 -6.75
CA VAL A 63 -5.79 6.73 -6.42
C VAL A 63 -5.95 5.22 -6.63
N ALA A 64 -4.96 4.61 -7.28
CA ALA A 64 -4.81 3.17 -7.32
C ALA A 64 -3.51 2.73 -6.64
N ILE A 65 -3.50 1.49 -6.20
CA ILE A 65 -2.29 0.80 -5.77
C ILE A 65 -1.95 -0.30 -6.76
N ASP A 66 -0.69 -0.41 -7.12
CA ASP A 66 -0.18 -1.58 -7.80
C ASP A 66 -0.20 -2.76 -6.83
N GLY A 67 -0.97 -3.79 -7.16
CA GLY A 67 -1.21 -4.93 -6.27
C GLY A 67 0.02 -5.77 -5.96
N THR A 68 1.15 -5.59 -6.67
CA THR A 68 2.38 -6.35 -6.46
C THR A 68 3.43 -5.53 -5.74
N THR A 69 3.57 -4.26 -6.11
CA THR A 69 4.67 -3.39 -5.67
C THR A 69 4.28 -2.41 -4.57
N GLY A 70 2.98 -2.25 -4.31
CA GLY A 70 2.49 -1.27 -3.32
C GLY A 70 2.66 0.19 -3.77
N ILE A 71 2.97 0.43 -5.05
CA ILE A 71 3.11 1.77 -5.61
C ILE A 71 1.74 2.43 -5.72
N LEU A 72 1.59 3.60 -5.11
CA LEU A 72 0.40 4.45 -5.20
C LEU A 72 0.50 5.42 -6.36
N LYS A 73 -0.52 5.41 -7.23
CA LYS A 73 -0.61 6.29 -8.40
C LYS A 73 -1.96 6.98 -8.48
N VAL A 74 -1.95 8.17 -9.05
CA VAL A 74 -3.15 8.88 -9.46
C VAL A 74 -3.82 8.15 -10.64
N ILE A 75 -5.15 8.00 -10.65
CA ILE A 75 -5.90 7.35 -11.75
C ILE A 75 -7.02 8.20 -12.37
N GLU A 76 -7.45 9.24 -11.66
CA GLU A 76 -8.31 10.31 -12.17
C GLU A 76 -7.55 11.61 -11.89
N SER A 77 -7.78 12.70 -12.62
CA SER A 77 -6.97 13.94 -12.47
C SER A 77 -7.81 15.21 -12.48
N ASP A 78 -9.12 15.09 -12.22
CA ASP A 78 -9.99 16.26 -12.12
C ASP A 78 -9.75 16.96 -10.77
N TYR A 79 -9.14 18.15 -10.83
CA TYR A 79 -8.84 18.94 -9.65
C TYR A 79 -10.07 19.27 -8.79
N GLU A 80 -11.22 19.55 -9.41
CA GLU A 80 -12.43 19.90 -8.65
C GLU A 80 -12.92 18.72 -7.80
N THR A 81 -12.77 17.51 -8.33
CA THR A 81 -13.04 16.25 -7.63
C THR A 81 -12.00 15.97 -6.53
N MET A 82 -10.77 16.47 -6.70
CA MET A 82 -9.60 16.16 -5.89
C MET A 82 -9.23 17.17 -4.81
N LYS A 83 -9.78 18.38 -4.82
CA LYS A 83 -9.30 19.52 -4.01
C LYS A 83 -9.30 19.31 -2.49
N ASN A 84 -9.86 18.21 -2.01
CA ASN A 84 -9.99 17.90 -0.59
C ASN A 84 -8.99 16.81 -0.17
N ASN A 85 -8.56 16.87 1.08
CA ASN A 85 -7.71 15.83 1.66
C ASN A 85 -8.39 14.46 1.66
N HIS A 86 -7.57 13.43 1.70
CA HIS A 86 -7.97 12.07 1.36
C HIS A 86 -7.43 11.08 2.38
N THR A 87 -8.31 10.21 2.88
CA THR A 87 -7.94 9.11 3.79
C THR A 87 -8.47 7.80 3.22
N ILE A 88 -7.57 6.85 2.98
CA ILE A 88 -7.85 5.57 2.32
C ILE A 88 -7.25 4.45 3.16
N THR A 89 -7.99 3.35 3.36
CA THR A 89 -7.47 2.16 4.02
C THR A 89 -7.04 1.13 2.98
N PHE A 90 -5.83 0.62 3.16
CA PHE A 90 -5.23 -0.43 2.36
C PHE A 90 -5.00 -1.66 3.22
N GLN A 91 -5.02 -2.80 2.56
CA GLN A 91 -4.71 -4.09 3.14
C GLN A 91 -3.60 -4.74 2.33
N VAL A 92 -2.63 -5.32 3.00
CA VAL A 92 -1.74 -6.31 2.40
C VAL A 92 -2.25 -7.69 2.79
N THR A 93 -2.40 -8.57 1.81
CA THR A 93 -2.70 -9.98 2.01
C THR A 93 -1.47 -10.80 1.68
N VAL A 94 -1.04 -11.62 2.62
CA VAL A 94 0.09 -12.52 2.47
C VAL A 94 -0.43 -13.95 2.46
N ARG A 95 -0.07 -14.68 1.40
CA ARG A 95 -0.30 -16.12 1.30
C ARG A 95 0.99 -16.84 1.66
N ASN A 96 0.94 -17.60 2.75
CA ASN A 96 2.10 -18.36 3.22
C ASN A 96 2.18 -19.69 2.46
N ALA A 97 3.35 -20.03 1.90
CA ALA A 97 3.51 -21.28 1.15
C ALA A 97 3.32 -22.54 2.03
N ASN A 98 3.55 -22.41 3.34
CA ASN A 98 3.52 -23.52 4.28
C ASN A 98 2.16 -23.69 4.99
N THR A 99 1.22 -22.76 4.80
CA THR A 99 -0.10 -22.83 5.45
C THR A 99 -1.21 -22.38 4.50
N SER A 100 -2.37 -23.01 4.55
CA SER A 100 -3.55 -22.58 3.78
C SER A 100 -4.22 -21.29 4.28
N LEU A 101 -3.67 -20.67 5.33
CA LEU A 101 -4.20 -19.45 5.93
C LEU A 101 -3.56 -18.21 5.28
N ASN A 102 -4.41 -17.30 4.83
CA ASN A 102 -3.99 -15.96 4.46
C ASN A 102 -3.84 -15.11 5.72
N ILE A 103 -2.81 -14.27 5.75
CA ILE A 103 -2.58 -13.31 6.82
C ILE A 103 -2.68 -11.93 6.21
N SER A 104 -3.49 -11.07 6.82
CA SER A 104 -3.66 -9.70 6.38
C SER A 104 -3.15 -8.71 7.42
N ASP A 105 -2.73 -7.55 6.94
CA ASP A 105 -2.38 -6.40 7.75
C ASP A 105 -2.92 -5.15 7.06
N ASP A 106 -3.43 -4.21 7.84
CA ASP A 106 -4.08 -3.00 7.32
C ASP A 106 -3.25 -1.76 7.63
N ALA A 107 -3.25 -0.80 6.71
CA ALA A 107 -2.66 0.52 6.90
C ALA A 107 -3.59 1.61 6.37
N THR A 108 -3.54 2.78 6.99
CA THR A 108 -4.24 3.97 6.51
C THR A 108 -3.28 4.87 5.77
N VAL A 109 -3.73 5.45 4.66
CA VAL A 109 -2.99 6.44 3.89
C VAL A 109 -3.73 7.76 3.97
N ASN A 110 -3.05 8.78 4.47
CA ASN A 110 -3.51 10.16 4.44
C ASN A 110 -2.77 10.90 3.32
N ILE A 111 -3.52 11.57 2.46
CA ILE A 111 -2.98 12.40 1.40
C ILE A 111 -3.50 13.82 1.60
N PHE A 112 -2.59 14.75 1.81
CA PHE A 112 -2.88 16.15 2.07
C PHE A 112 -2.45 17.02 0.89
N ASN A 113 -3.30 18.00 0.57
CA ASN A 113 -2.94 19.07 -0.34
C ASN A 113 -1.97 20.05 0.34
N TRP A 114 -0.95 20.52 -0.37
CA TRP A 114 -0.04 21.58 0.10
C TRP A 114 0.12 22.71 -0.90
#